data_AF-A0A9D6Q7R2-F1
#
_entry.id   AF-A0A9D6Q7R2-F1
#
_cell.length_a   1.000
_cell.length_b   1.000
_cell.length_c   1.000
_cell.angle_alpha   90.00
_cell.angle_beta   90.00
_cell.angle_gamma   90.00
#
_symmetry.space_group_name_H-M   'P 1'
#
loop_
_entity.id
_entity.type
_entity.pdbx_description
1 polymer ?
#
loop_
_entity_poly.entity_id
_entity_poly.type
_entity_poly.pdbx_seq_one_letter_code
_entity_poly.pdbx_strand_id
1 'polypeptide(L)' 'MRPNILAVPIRKAGGADATELDLVAVEEPLQIRLNGRNIAITMRTPGDDRELAVGFLFTEGILGSLAEIA' A
#
# COMPACT_ATOMS: atom_id res chain seq x y z
N MET A 1 -3.33 1.05 -15.36
CA MET A 1 -2.74 0.86 -14.02
C MET A 1 -2.38 2.25 -13.50
N ARG A 2 -2.73 2.61 -12.26
CA ARG A 2 -2.29 3.90 -11.69
C ARG A 2 -0.78 3.82 -11.40
N PRO A 3 -0.01 4.90 -11.61
CA PRO A 3 1.40 4.91 -11.25
C PRO A 3 1.55 4.81 -9.73
N ASN A 4 2.47 3.96 -9.28
CA ASN A 4 2.82 3.78 -7.86
C ASN A 4 3.97 4.71 -7.41
N ILE A 5 4.43 5.58 -8.31
CA ILE A 5 5.47 6.59 -8.08
C ILE A 5 5.03 7.90 -8.76
N LEU A 6 5.25 9.03 -8.09
CA LEU A 6 5.02 10.38 -8.62
C LEU A 6 6.29 11.20 -8.57
N ALA A 7 6.53 11.99 -9.61
CA ALA A 7 7.53 13.06 -9.57
C ALA A 7 6.91 14.28 -8.87
N VAL A 8 7.46 14.67 -7.72
CA VAL A 8 6.97 15.79 -6.91
C VAL A 8 8.04 16.86 -6.74
N PRO A 9 7.67 18.15 -6.71
CA PRO A 9 8.62 19.22 -6.41
C PRO A 9 9.10 19.13 -4.95
N ILE A 10 10.41 19.10 -4.74
CA ILE A 10 11.03 19.10 -3.41
C ILE A 10 12.04 20.24 -3.29
N ARG A 11 12.41 20.55 -2.05
CA ARG A 11 13.54 21.40 -1.70
C ARG A 11 14.47 20.64 -0.78
N LYS A 12 15.77 20.62 -1.10
CA LYS A 12 16.79 19.96 -0.28
C LYS A 12 17.21 20.87 0.87
N ALA A 13 17.14 20.37 2.11
CA ALA A 13 17.63 21.10 3.28
C ALA A 13 19.15 21.28 3.20
N GLY A 14 19.64 22.51 3.35
CA GLY A 14 21.08 22.85 3.24
C GLY A 14 21.63 22.91 1.82
N GLY A 15 20.78 22.71 0.80
CA GLY A 15 21.13 22.94 -0.60
C GLY A 15 20.97 24.40 -1.02
N ALA A 16 21.33 24.70 -2.28
CA ALA A 16 20.90 25.95 -2.91
C ALA A 16 19.37 26.02 -2.89
N ASP A 17 18.80 27.24 -2.83
CA ASP A 17 17.36 27.50 -2.74
C ASP A 17 16.66 27.25 -4.11
N ALA A 18 16.80 26.02 -4.60
CA ALA A 18 16.30 25.54 -5.87
C ALA A 18 15.23 24.46 -5.63
N THR A 19 14.17 24.51 -6.43
CA THR A 19 13.16 23.45 -6.46
C THR A 19 13.55 22.44 -7.52
N GLU A 20 13.56 21.16 -7.17
CA GLU A 20 13.83 20.04 -8.08
C GLU A 20 12.71 19.01 -8.03
N LEU A 21 12.61 18.14 -9.03
CA LEU A 21 11.68 17.01 -9.01
C LEU A 21 12.37 15.78 -8.41
N ASP A 22 11.67 15.09 -7.52
CA ASP A 22 12.09 13.79 -7.00
C ASP A 22 10.94 12.79 -7.02
N LEU A 23 11.28 11.50 -7.00
CA LEU A 23 10.33 10.41 -7.07
C LEU A 23 9.85 10.01 -5.68
N VAL A 24 8.54 9.98 -5.48
CA VAL A 24 7.90 9.57 -4.23
C VAL A 24 6.93 8.42 -4.49
N ALA A 25 6.98 7.40 -3.63
CA ALA A 25 6.03 6.29 -3.67
C ALA A 25 4.61 6.78 -3.35
N VAL A 26 3.63 6.27 -4.08
CA VAL A 26 2.20 6.52 -3.82
C VAL A 26 1.73 5.55 -2.76
N GLU A 27 1.01 6.05 -1.76
CA GLU A 27 0.23 5.23 -0.84
C GLU A 27 -1.27 5.47 -1.03
N GLU A 28 -2.05 4.40 -0.99
CA GLU A 28 -3.51 4.45 -0.97
C GLU A 28 -4.04 3.54 0.15
N PRO A 29 -5.20 3.86 0.76
CA PRO A 29 -5.81 2.97 1.73
C PRO A 29 -6.38 1.72 1.03
N LEU A 30 -6.11 0.56 1.62
CA LEU A 30 -6.72 -0.72 1.28
C LEU A 30 -7.58 -1.19 2.45
N GLN A 31 -8.87 -1.42 2.17
CA GLN A 31 -9.81 -1.99 3.13
C GLN A 31 -9.93 -3.50 2.90
N ILE A 32 -9.58 -4.30 3.90
CA ILE A 32 -9.73 -5.75 3.87
C ILE A 32 -11.09 -6.11 4.49
N ARG A 33 -11.89 -6.85 3.73
CA ARG A 33 -13.22 -7.32 4.14
C ARG A 33 -13.30 -8.83 4.05
N LEU A 34 -13.86 -9.45 5.08
CA LEU A 34 -14.13 -10.88 5.13
C LEU A 34 -15.61 -11.11 5.38
N ASN A 35 -16.27 -11.87 4.49
CA ASN A 35 -17.72 -12.14 4.57
C ASN A 35 -18.56 -10.87 4.80
N GLY A 36 -18.19 -9.79 4.09
CA GLY A 36 -18.87 -8.49 4.18
C GLY A 36 -18.48 -7.62 5.39
N ARG A 37 -17.76 -8.17 6.39
CA ARG A 37 -17.30 -7.44 7.59
C ARG A 37 -15.96 -6.77 7.36
N ASN A 38 -15.77 -5.58 7.92
CA ASN A 38 -14.49 -4.86 7.87
C ASN A 38 -13.52 -5.47 8.88
N ILE A 39 -12.35 -5.89 8.42
CA ILE A 39 -11.31 -6.48 9.26
C ILE A 39 -10.24 -5.44 9.60
N ALA A 40 -9.72 -4.77 8.57
CA ALA A 40 -8.66 -3.78 8.72
C ALA A 40 -8.69 -2.75 7.58
N ILE A 41 -8.06 -1.61 7.84
CA ILE A 41 -7.66 -0.64 6.83
C ILE A 41 -6.16 -0.46 6.99
N THR A 42 -5.41 -0.60 5.90
CA THR A 42 -3.95 -0.40 5.88
C THR A 42 -3.55 0.51 4.72
N MET A 43 -2.41 1.18 4.82
CA MET A 43 -1.82 1.91 3.69
C MET A 43 -1.00 0.95 2.84
N ARG A 44 -1.07 1.08 1.51
CA ARG A 44 -0.29 0.26 0.59
C ARG A 44 0.16 1.05 -0.63
N THR A 45 1.28 0.61 -1.22
CA THR A 45 1.68 0.98 -2.58
C THR A 45 0.83 0.22 -3.60
N PRO A 46 0.16 0.88 -4.56
CA PRO A 46 -0.76 0.18 -5.44
C PRO A 46 -0.18 -0.89 -6.35
N GLY A 47 -0.84 -2.04 -6.45
CA GLY A 47 -0.45 -3.15 -7.34
C GLY A 47 -0.95 -4.52 -6.87
N ASP A 48 -0.45 -4.98 -5.73
CA ASP A 48 -0.54 -6.38 -5.29
C ASP A 48 -1.53 -6.59 -4.13
N ASP A 49 -2.76 -6.09 -4.30
CA ASP A 49 -3.76 -6.05 -3.20
C ASP A 49 -4.18 -7.42 -2.70
N ARG A 50 -4.27 -8.41 -3.60
CA ARG A 50 -4.70 -9.77 -3.24
C ARG A 50 -3.63 -10.43 -2.39
N GLU A 51 -2.39 -10.38 -2.83
CA GLU A 51 -1.22 -10.95 -2.15
C GLU A 51 -1.03 -10.29 -0.78
N LEU A 52 -1.16 -8.96 -0.72
CA LEU A 52 -1.10 -8.22 0.54
C LEU A 52 -2.23 -8.61 1.49
N ALA A 53 -3.47 -8.72 1.01
CA ALA A 53 -4.61 -9.10 1.86
C ALA A 53 -4.49 -10.53 2.37
N VAL A 54 -4.06 -11.47 1.52
CA VAL A 54 -3.83 -12.86 1.92
C VAL A 54 -2.72 -12.97 2.95
N GLY A 55 -1.58 -12.31 2.70
CA GLY A 55 -0.46 -12.26 3.64
C GLY A 55 -0.88 -11.66 4.98
N PHE A 56 -1.59 -10.53 4.95
CA PHE A 56 -2.11 -9.86 6.15
C PHE A 56 -3.02 -10.79 6.97
N LEU A 57 -4.00 -11.44 6.35
CA LEU A 57 -4.92 -12.33 7.05
C LEU A 57 -4.20 -13.57 7.62
N PHE A 58 -3.17 -14.07 6.95
CA PHE A 58 -2.35 -15.16 7.44
C PHE A 58 -1.50 -14.74 8.65
N THR A 59 -0.83 -13.57 8.60
CA THR A 59 0.01 -13.08 9.71
C THR A 59 -0.79 -12.72 10.95
N GLU A 60 -2.05 -12.28 10.79
CA GLU A 60 -2.99 -12.03 11.89
C GLU A 60 -3.65 -13.32 12.43
N GLY A 61 -3.34 -14.49 11.86
CA GLY A 61 -3.90 -15.78 12.28
C GLY A 61 -5.38 -15.98 11.92
N ILE A 62 -5.91 -15.16 11.01
CA ILE A 62 -7.31 -15.27 10.53
C ILE A 62 -7.44 -16.38 9.49
N LEU A 63 -6.42 -16.56 8.64
CA LEU A 63 -6.28 -17.71 7.75
C LEU A 63 -5.20 -18.64 8.28
N GLY A 64 -5.47 -19.96 8.29
CA GLY A 64 -4.47 -20.98 8.59
C GLY A 64 -3.73 -21.48 7.34
N SER A 65 -4.36 -21.35 6.17
CA SER A 65 -3.85 -21.86 4.90
C SER A 65 -4.51 -21.19 3.69
N LEU A 66 -3.87 -21.31 2.51
CA LEU A 66 -4.46 -20.82 1.25
C LEU A 66 -5.72 -21.58 0.83
N ALA A 67 -5.93 -22.80 1.33
CA ALA A 67 -7.10 -23.62 1.00
C ALA A 67 -8.42 -23.04 1.56
N GLU A 68 -8.32 -22.11 2.51
CA GLU A 68 -9.47 -21.40 3.09
C GLU A 68 -9.95 -20.22 2.22
N ILE A 69 -9.26 -19.94 1.11
CA ILE A 69 -9.62 -18.90 0.14
C ILE A 69 -10.39 -19.54 -1.03
N ALA A 70 -11.61 -19.06 -1.28
CA ALA A 70 -12.46 -19.47 -2.39
C ALA A 70 -12.06 -18.83 -3.73
#